data_AF-A0A956IKX8-F1
#
_entry.id   AF-A0A956IKX8-F1
#
_cell.length_a   1.000
_cell.length_b   1.000
_cell.length_c   1.000
_cell.angle_alpha   90.00
_cell.angle_beta   90.00
_cell.angle_gamma   90.00
#
_symmetry.space_group_name_H-M   'P 1'
#
loop_
_entity.id
_entity.type
_entity.pdbx_description
1 polymer ?
#
loop_
_entity_poly.entity_id
_entity_poly.type
_entity_poly.pdbx_seq_one_letter_code
_entity_poly.pdbx_strand_id
1 'polypeptide(L)'
;RNGTYVNGARLTKRQRLSPGDVIRVGGTLVVYALADRITEGAPLRERRQAIVPVIRGAVPDVELDADAVEALLLHDWPGDEDELRQVVQAAAPAAGEHLGLAHLPEALRPMVEERARGHAEGLARLVSGSLARPTLPPLASRVDRERGPGHDHLVAALREHGFNVARCARYFSVSRRDVYRWIEAEALDLEALRDDRVRLTEALERAGGRATVAAELMGVDRKTIYRMAQREGIDLEVLER
;
A
#
# COMPACT_ATOMS: atom_id res chain seq x y z
N ARG A 1 3.03 -29.15 9.97
CA ARG A 1 2.47 -29.00 11.34
C ARG A 1 1.12 -28.32 11.23
N ASN A 2 0.03 -29.10 11.29
CA ASN A 2 -1.33 -28.61 11.03
C ASN A 2 -1.86 -27.80 12.22
N GLY A 3 -2.43 -26.62 11.96
CA GLY A 3 -3.03 -25.75 12.96
C GLY A 3 -3.12 -24.29 12.51
N THR A 4 -4.01 -23.54 13.16
CA THR A 4 -4.14 -22.09 13.01
C THR A 4 -3.17 -21.40 13.97
N TYR A 5 -2.44 -20.41 13.49
CA TYR A 5 -1.53 -19.59 14.31
C TYR A 5 -1.99 -18.14 14.26
N VAL A 6 -1.83 -17.41 15.35
CA VAL A 6 -2.02 -15.95 15.40
C VAL A 6 -0.69 -15.35 15.85
N ASN A 7 -0.13 -14.44 15.06
CA ASN A 7 1.18 -13.82 15.30
C ASN A 7 2.31 -14.84 15.57
N GLY A 8 2.24 -16.00 14.93
CA GLY A 8 3.20 -17.10 15.09
C GLY A 8 2.95 -18.03 16.28
N ALA A 9 2.05 -17.69 17.20
CA ALA A 9 1.62 -18.55 18.30
C ALA A 9 0.49 -19.48 17.86
N ARG A 10 0.52 -20.76 18.24
CA ARG A 10 -0.53 -21.72 17.87
C ARG A 10 -1.81 -21.39 18.66
N LEU A 11 -2.94 -21.26 17.96
CA LEU A 11 -4.23 -21.02 18.59
C LEU A 11 -4.71 -22.30 19.29
N THR A 12 -4.79 -22.26 20.62
CA THR A 12 -5.23 -23.40 21.45
C THR A 12 -6.58 -23.19 22.13
N LYS A 13 -7.07 -21.93 22.15
CA LYS A 13 -8.35 -21.51 22.69
C LYS A 13 -8.86 -20.28 21.91
N ARG A 14 -10.13 -19.92 22.07
CA ARG A 14 -10.66 -18.66 21.48
C ARG A 14 -9.84 -17.47 21.95
N GLN A 15 -9.44 -16.61 21.02
CA GLN A 15 -8.65 -15.40 21.24
C GLN A 15 -9.34 -14.22 20.55
N ARG A 16 -9.38 -13.06 21.20
CA ARG A 16 -9.83 -11.80 20.59
C ARG A 16 -8.70 -11.23 19.74
N LEU A 17 -9.01 -10.83 18.51
CA LEU A 17 -8.05 -10.27 17.57
C LEU A 17 -8.04 -8.73 17.63
N SER A 18 -6.89 -8.14 17.32
CA SER A 18 -6.68 -6.70 17.18
C SER A 18 -6.16 -6.36 15.78
N PRO A 19 -6.50 -5.21 15.20
CA PRO A 19 -6.00 -4.81 13.87
C PRO A 19 -4.49 -4.98 13.75
N GLY A 20 -4.06 -5.56 12.64
CA GLY A 20 -2.67 -5.97 12.39
C GLY A 20 -2.34 -7.41 12.80
N ASP A 21 -3.23 -8.14 13.48
CA ASP A 21 -2.98 -9.53 13.85
C ASP A 21 -2.90 -10.44 12.61
N VAL A 22 -1.84 -11.25 12.52
CA VAL A 22 -1.62 -12.16 11.38
C VAL A 22 -2.02 -13.57 11.75
N ILE A 23 -3.06 -14.07 11.11
CA ILE A 23 -3.56 -15.43 11.23
C ILE A 23 -2.94 -16.28 10.11
N ARG A 24 -2.30 -17.39 10.48
CA ARG A 24 -1.76 -18.36 9.53
C ARG A 24 -2.52 -19.66 9.61
N VAL A 25 -3.07 -20.11 8.48
CA VAL A 25 -3.75 -21.40 8.33
C VAL A 25 -3.06 -22.16 7.21
N GLY A 26 -2.29 -23.19 7.57
CA GLY A 26 -1.44 -23.88 6.59
C GLY A 26 -0.41 -22.93 5.95
N GLY A 27 -0.43 -22.80 4.62
CA GLY A 27 0.41 -21.86 3.85
C GLY A 27 -0.21 -20.47 3.66
N THR A 28 -1.47 -20.27 4.06
CA THR A 28 -2.20 -19.02 3.85
C THR A 28 -2.02 -18.07 5.03
N LEU A 29 -1.80 -16.79 4.75
CA LEU A 29 -1.69 -15.70 5.71
C LEU A 29 -2.90 -14.77 5.55
N VAL A 30 -3.57 -14.47 6.66
CA VAL A 30 -4.70 -13.53 6.75
C VAL A 30 -4.30 -12.45 7.75
N VAL A 31 -4.35 -11.18 7.36
CA VAL A 31 -4.13 -10.06 8.28
C VAL A 31 -5.50 -9.55 8.73
N TYR A 32 -5.76 -9.61 10.03
CA TYR A 32 -6.97 -9.07 10.62
C TYR A 32 -6.83 -7.55 10.76
N ALA A 33 -7.76 -6.79 10.21
CA ALA A 33 -7.87 -5.35 10.42
C ALA A 33 -9.30 -5.04 10.89
N LEU A 34 -9.47 -4.11 11.84
CA LEU A 34 -10.77 -3.50 12.08
C LEU A 34 -10.99 -2.50 10.94
N ALA A 35 -12.17 -2.56 10.34
CA ALA A 35 -12.59 -1.67 9.26
C ALA A 35 -12.87 -0.23 9.74
N ASP A 36 -12.22 0.22 10.81
CA ASP A 36 -12.61 1.45 11.47
C ASP A 36 -12.08 2.67 10.72
N ARG A 37 -13.07 3.34 10.10
CA ARG A 37 -13.09 4.63 9.42
C ARG A 37 -12.56 4.61 7.99
N ILE A 38 -13.29 3.86 7.15
CA ILE A 38 -13.69 4.36 5.84
C ILE A 38 -14.24 5.78 6.07
N THR A 39 -13.47 6.83 5.77
CA THR A 39 -13.98 8.20 5.73
C THR A 39 -15.07 8.25 4.66
N GLU A 40 -16.33 8.09 5.00
CA GLU A 40 -17.45 8.31 4.07
C GLU A 40 -17.15 9.55 3.20
N GLY A 41 -17.08 9.36 1.88
CA GLY A 41 -16.78 10.43 0.91
C GLY A 41 -15.36 10.49 0.31
N ALA A 42 -14.36 9.71 0.76
CA ALA A 42 -13.07 9.67 0.04
C ALA A 42 -13.18 8.85 -1.27
N PRO A 43 -12.45 9.23 -2.33
CA PRO A 43 -12.53 8.55 -3.63
C PRO A 43 -12.16 7.07 -3.57
N LEU A 44 -12.83 6.25 -4.37
CA LEU A 44 -12.69 4.79 -4.28
C LEU A 44 -11.26 4.30 -4.60
N ARG A 45 -10.51 5.04 -5.43
CA ARG A 45 -9.08 4.78 -5.72
C ARG A 45 -8.19 4.79 -4.48
N GLU A 46 -8.55 5.54 -3.44
CA GLU A 46 -7.81 5.64 -2.16
C GLU A 46 -8.21 4.52 -1.19
N ARG A 47 -9.24 3.75 -1.53
CA ARG A 47 -9.81 2.66 -0.72
C ARG A 47 -10.18 1.45 -1.56
N ARG A 48 -9.24 0.98 -2.39
CA ARG A 48 -9.47 -0.14 -3.32
C ARG A 48 -10.04 -1.40 -2.65
N GLN A 49 -9.77 -1.62 -1.36
CA GLN A 49 -10.36 -2.70 -0.57
C GLN A 49 -11.89 -2.63 -0.43
N ALA A 50 -12.51 -1.46 -0.64
CA ALA A 50 -13.95 -1.26 -0.60
C ALA A 50 -14.65 -1.69 -1.90
N ILE A 51 -13.92 -1.80 -3.03
CA ILE A 51 -14.49 -2.11 -4.35
C ILE A 51 -15.29 -3.42 -4.32
N VAL A 52 -14.70 -4.51 -3.80
CA VAL A 52 -15.37 -5.81 -3.77
C VAL A 52 -16.62 -5.81 -2.86
N PRO A 53 -16.57 -5.30 -1.61
CA PRO A 53 -17.77 -5.11 -0.79
C PRO A 53 -18.88 -4.31 -1.46
N VAL A 54 -18.54 -3.20 -2.14
CA VAL A 54 -19.51 -2.35 -2.84
C VAL A 54 -20.19 -3.10 -3.98
N ILE A 55 -19.40 -3.81 -4.80
CA ILE A 55 -19.94 -4.65 -5.88
C ILE A 55 -20.90 -5.69 -5.33
N ARG A 56 -20.50 -6.42 -4.27
CA ARG A 56 -21.34 -7.47 -3.66
C ARG A 56 -22.62 -6.91 -3.04
N GLY A 57 -22.61 -5.69 -2.53
CA GLY A 57 -23.82 -5.01 -2.06
C GLY A 57 -24.73 -4.55 -3.20
N ALA A 58 -24.16 -4.14 -4.33
CA ALA A 58 -24.90 -3.61 -5.48
C ALA A 58 -25.53 -4.69 -6.36
N VAL A 59 -24.84 -5.83 -6.53
CA VAL A 59 -25.23 -6.95 -7.39
C VAL A 59 -24.96 -8.29 -6.67
N PRO A 60 -25.73 -8.61 -5.59
CA PRO A 60 -25.44 -9.76 -4.73
C PRO A 60 -25.56 -11.12 -5.43
N ASP A 61 -26.45 -11.22 -6.42
CA ASP A 61 -26.77 -12.48 -7.11
C ASP A 61 -25.97 -12.71 -8.39
N VAL A 62 -25.01 -11.81 -8.70
CA VAL A 62 -24.21 -11.88 -9.93
C VAL A 62 -22.79 -12.33 -9.61
N GLU A 63 -22.34 -13.39 -10.27
CA GLU A 63 -20.94 -13.81 -10.24
C GLU A 63 -20.10 -12.93 -11.17
N LEU A 64 -18.92 -12.50 -10.71
CA LEU A 64 -18.02 -11.70 -11.53
C LEU A 64 -16.88 -12.57 -12.05
N ASP A 65 -16.63 -12.48 -13.36
CA ASP A 65 -15.48 -13.12 -13.97
C ASP A 65 -14.18 -12.42 -13.56
N ALA A 66 -13.07 -13.17 -13.60
CA ALA A 66 -11.76 -12.66 -13.20
C ALA A 66 -11.36 -11.38 -13.96
N ASP A 67 -11.61 -11.33 -15.27
CA ASP A 67 -11.25 -10.18 -16.11
C ASP A 67 -12.11 -8.94 -15.78
N ALA A 68 -13.39 -9.14 -15.40
CA ALA A 68 -14.26 -8.05 -14.98
C ALA A 68 -13.82 -7.50 -13.61
N VAL A 69 -13.50 -8.39 -12.66
CA VAL A 69 -12.97 -7.99 -11.35
C VAL A 69 -11.66 -7.21 -11.52
N GLU A 70 -10.76 -7.68 -12.38
CA GLU A 70 -9.49 -7.02 -12.67
C GLU A 70 -9.73 -5.61 -13.23
N ALA A 71 -10.58 -5.46 -14.25
CA ALA A 71 -10.92 -4.17 -14.83
C ALA A 71 -11.44 -3.17 -13.78
N LEU A 72 -12.36 -3.62 -12.91
CA LEU A 72 -12.95 -2.79 -11.85
C LEU A 72 -11.92 -2.40 -10.77
N LEU A 73 -10.96 -3.28 -10.45
CA LEU A 73 -9.91 -3.01 -9.44
C LEU A 73 -8.78 -2.12 -9.95
N LEU A 74 -8.50 -2.15 -11.26
CA LEU A 74 -7.44 -1.36 -11.88
C LEU A 74 -7.87 0.06 -12.19
N HIS A 75 -9.17 0.30 -12.39
CA HIS A 75 -9.68 1.62 -12.73
C HIS A 75 -9.48 2.64 -11.61
N ASP A 76 -9.02 3.84 -11.99
CA ASP A 76 -8.86 4.97 -11.08
C ASP A 76 -10.17 5.73 -10.92
N TRP A 77 -11.11 5.10 -10.20
CA TRP A 77 -12.42 5.67 -9.87
C TRP A 77 -12.28 7.10 -9.35
N PRO A 78 -12.74 8.11 -10.13
CA PRO A 78 -12.60 9.51 -9.77
C PRO A 78 -13.56 9.89 -8.64
N GLY A 79 -14.76 9.29 -8.64
CA GLY A 79 -15.82 9.46 -7.66
C GLY A 79 -15.78 8.53 -6.45
N ASP A 80 -16.89 8.53 -5.71
CA ASP A 80 -17.13 7.67 -4.55
C ASP A 80 -17.66 6.29 -4.98
N GLU A 81 -18.42 5.62 -4.11
CA GLU A 81 -18.99 4.31 -4.38
C GLU A 81 -20.11 4.33 -5.43
N ASP A 82 -20.76 5.47 -5.66
CA ASP A 82 -21.98 5.54 -6.47
C ASP A 82 -21.70 5.29 -7.95
N GLU A 83 -20.58 5.79 -8.47
CA GLU A 83 -20.16 5.55 -9.84
C GLU A 83 -19.92 4.05 -10.09
N LEU A 84 -19.23 3.37 -9.17
CA LEU A 84 -19.03 1.92 -9.24
C LEU A 84 -20.37 1.18 -9.17
N ARG A 85 -21.27 1.55 -8.25
CA ARG A 85 -22.59 0.93 -8.12
C ARG A 85 -23.39 1.08 -9.40
N GLN A 86 -23.41 2.28 -9.97
CA GLN A 86 -24.13 2.56 -11.21
C GLN A 86 -23.59 1.72 -12.37
N VAL A 87 -22.26 1.60 -12.50
CA VAL A 87 -21.63 0.76 -13.54
C VAL A 87 -22.05 -0.70 -13.42
N VAL A 88 -21.91 -1.31 -12.24
CA VAL A 88 -22.23 -2.75 -12.09
C VAL A 88 -23.73 -3.04 -12.16
N GLN A 89 -24.56 -2.12 -11.66
CA GLN A 89 -26.03 -2.23 -11.76
C GLN A 89 -26.52 -2.07 -13.20
N ALA A 90 -25.87 -1.22 -14.01
CA ALA A 90 -26.19 -1.09 -15.43
C ALA A 90 -25.74 -2.31 -16.24
N ALA A 91 -24.63 -2.95 -15.84
CA ALA A 91 -24.08 -4.13 -16.53
C ALA A 91 -24.82 -5.44 -16.18
N ALA A 92 -25.33 -5.57 -14.94
CA ALA A 92 -25.93 -6.80 -14.43
C ALA A 92 -27.10 -7.36 -15.28
N PRO A 93 -28.07 -6.56 -15.78
CA PRO A 93 -29.16 -7.08 -16.59
C PRO A 93 -28.71 -7.76 -17.89
N ALA A 94 -27.64 -7.27 -18.51
CA ALA A 94 -27.07 -7.85 -19.72
C ALA A 94 -26.22 -9.10 -19.43
N ALA A 95 -25.61 -9.15 -18.25
CA ALA A 95 -24.77 -10.24 -17.78
C ALA A 95 -25.55 -11.49 -17.32
N GLY A 96 -26.76 -11.31 -16.78
CA GLY A 96 -27.50 -12.40 -16.15
C GLY A 96 -26.78 -12.90 -14.90
N GLU A 97 -26.36 -14.17 -14.89
CA GLU A 97 -25.65 -14.78 -13.76
C GLU A 97 -24.16 -14.42 -13.72
N HIS A 98 -23.53 -14.11 -14.87
CA HIS A 98 -22.09 -13.93 -14.99
C HIS A 98 -21.70 -12.60 -15.64
N LEU A 99 -21.14 -11.69 -14.85
CA LEU A 99 -20.63 -10.40 -15.31
C LEU A 99 -19.17 -10.53 -15.74
N GLY A 100 -19.01 -10.77 -17.05
CA GLY A 100 -17.72 -10.68 -17.76
C GLY A 100 -17.35 -9.27 -18.25
N LEU A 101 -16.11 -9.14 -18.73
CA LEU A 101 -15.51 -7.87 -19.20
C LEU A 101 -16.35 -7.17 -20.30
N ALA A 102 -16.97 -7.95 -21.18
CA ALA A 102 -17.78 -7.44 -22.29
C ALA A 102 -19.05 -6.68 -21.84
N HIS A 103 -19.49 -6.87 -20.59
CA HIS A 103 -20.64 -6.18 -20.03
C HIS A 103 -20.28 -4.83 -19.41
N LEU A 104 -18.99 -4.58 -19.11
CA LEU A 104 -18.52 -3.34 -18.51
C LEU A 104 -18.41 -2.21 -19.55
N PRO A 105 -18.51 -0.93 -19.17
CA PRO A 105 -18.24 0.20 -20.07
C PRO A 105 -16.88 0.10 -20.78
N GLU A 106 -16.83 0.58 -22.02
CA GLU A 106 -15.62 0.54 -22.86
C GLU A 106 -14.40 1.20 -22.18
N ALA A 107 -14.62 2.23 -21.36
CA ALA A 107 -13.55 2.91 -20.61
C ALA A 107 -12.79 2.00 -19.62
N LEU A 108 -13.38 0.89 -19.17
CA LEU A 108 -12.79 -0.03 -18.20
C LEU A 108 -12.00 -1.19 -18.84
N ARG A 109 -12.19 -1.40 -20.14
CA ARG A 109 -11.66 -2.56 -20.87
C ARG A 109 -10.19 -2.47 -21.33
N PRO A 110 -9.59 -1.30 -21.66
CA PRO A 110 -8.36 -1.24 -22.44
C PRO A 110 -7.17 -1.96 -21.79
N MET A 111 -6.99 -1.79 -20.48
CA MET A 111 -5.85 -2.39 -19.76
C MET A 111 -5.92 -3.93 -19.75
N VAL A 112 -7.12 -4.50 -19.57
CA VAL A 112 -7.32 -5.95 -19.54
C VAL A 112 -7.28 -6.54 -20.95
N GLU A 113 -7.86 -5.85 -21.93
CA GLU A 113 -7.80 -6.24 -23.34
C GLU A 113 -6.37 -6.21 -23.90
N GLU A 114 -5.58 -5.20 -23.54
CA GLU A 114 -4.16 -5.12 -23.93
C GLU A 114 -3.36 -6.28 -23.33
N ARG A 115 -3.59 -6.61 -22.06
CA ARG A 115 -3.00 -7.78 -21.39
C ARG A 115 -3.39 -9.08 -22.09
N ALA A 116 -4.68 -9.26 -22.39
CA ALA A 116 -5.21 -10.45 -23.06
C ALA A 116 -4.62 -10.60 -24.48
N ARG A 117 -4.48 -9.50 -25.22
CA ARG A 117 -3.83 -9.47 -26.53
C ARG A 117 -2.35 -9.86 -26.45
N GLY A 118 -1.61 -9.29 -25.50
CA GLY A 118 -0.21 -9.66 -25.26
C GLY A 118 -0.05 -11.14 -24.87
N HIS A 119 -0.98 -11.69 -24.09
CA HIS A 119 -1.00 -13.11 -23.75
C HIS A 119 -1.28 -14.00 -24.97
N ALA A 120 -2.27 -13.65 -25.80
CA ALA A 120 -2.62 -14.36 -27.03
C ALA A 120 -1.48 -14.34 -28.05
N GLU A 121 -0.81 -13.20 -28.23
CA GLU A 121 0.39 -13.09 -29.06
C GLU A 121 1.55 -13.91 -28.51
N GLY A 122 1.72 -13.95 -27.19
CA GLY A 122 2.70 -14.79 -26.51
C GLY A 122 2.43 -16.27 -26.74
N LEU A 123 1.17 -16.70 -26.67
CA LEU A 123 0.74 -18.06 -27.01
C LEU A 123 0.95 -18.39 -28.48
N ALA A 124 0.63 -17.47 -29.39
CA ALA A 124 0.90 -17.65 -30.81
C ALA A 124 2.40 -17.88 -31.07
N ARG A 125 3.27 -17.08 -30.42
CA ARG A 125 4.74 -17.26 -30.49
C ARG A 125 5.22 -18.59 -29.89
N LEU A 126 4.63 -19.02 -28.76
CA LEU A 126 4.85 -20.34 -28.16
C LEU A 126 4.55 -21.47 -29.15
N VAL A 127 3.38 -21.40 -29.79
CA VAL A 127 2.90 -22.42 -30.73
C VAL A 127 3.70 -22.42 -32.04
N SER A 128 4.13 -21.26 -32.51
CA SER A 128 5.00 -21.13 -33.70
C SER A 128 6.47 -21.52 -33.46
N GLY A 129 6.85 -21.98 -32.26
CA GLY A 129 8.22 -22.40 -31.94
C GLY A 129 9.26 -21.27 -31.93
N SER A 130 8.82 -20.01 -31.95
CA SER A 130 9.67 -18.82 -32.04
C SER A 130 9.72 -18.10 -30.70
N LEU A 131 10.36 -18.73 -29.72
CA LEU A 131 10.57 -18.11 -28.41
C LEU A 131 12.03 -18.07 -28.02
N ALA A 132 12.60 -16.88 -28.11
CA ALA A 132 13.42 -16.44 -27.00
C ALA A 132 12.47 -16.19 -25.82
N ARG A 133 12.57 -17.02 -24.78
CA ARG A 133 11.88 -16.78 -23.50
C ARG A 133 12.28 -15.38 -23.03
N PRO A 134 11.37 -14.39 -22.90
CA PRO A 134 11.74 -13.12 -22.32
C PRO A 134 12.22 -13.41 -20.91
N THR A 135 13.51 -13.20 -20.67
CA THR A 135 14.09 -13.23 -19.33
C THR A 135 13.54 -12.02 -18.60
N LEU A 136 12.37 -12.18 -17.99
CA LEU A 136 11.92 -11.26 -16.95
C LEU A 136 13.00 -11.28 -15.87
N PRO A 137 13.60 -10.13 -15.50
CA PRO A 137 14.48 -10.09 -14.35
C PRO A 137 13.71 -10.61 -13.12
N PRO A 138 14.35 -11.36 -12.21
CA PRO A 138 13.69 -11.82 -10.99
C PRO A 138 13.07 -10.64 -10.22
N LEU A 139 11.87 -10.83 -9.64
CA LEU A 139 11.16 -9.87 -8.78
C LEU A 139 11.98 -9.35 -7.58
N ALA A 140 13.16 -9.92 -7.32
CA ALA A 140 14.13 -9.48 -6.31
C ALA A 140 14.88 -8.18 -6.66
N SER A 141 14.55 -7.50 -7.75
CA SER A 141 15.32 -6.39 -8.31
C SER A 141 14.72 -5.00 -8.09
N ARG A 142 14.13 -4.72 -6.91
CA ARG A 142 13.74 -3.33 -6.58
C ARG A 142 14.79 -2.55 -5.79
N VAL A 143 15.76 -3.21 -5.18
CA VAL A 143 16.91 -2.56 -4.53
C VAL A 143 18.14 -3.45 -4.73
N ASP A 144 19.21 -2.90 -5.31
CA ASP A 144 20.52 -3.55 -5.33
C ASP A 144 20.94 -3.79 -3.88
N ARG A 145 21.15 -5.05 -3.49
CA ARG A 145 21.45 -5.37 -2.09
C ARG A 145 22.79 -4.82 -1.64
N GLU A 146 23.78 -4.78 -2.53
CA GLU A 146 25.11 -4.31 -2.20
C GLU A 146 25.11 -2.79 -2.06
N ARG A 147 24.45 -2.09 -3.00
CA ARG A 147 24.40 -0.63 -3.02
C ARG A 147 23.33 -0.04 -2.09
N GLY A 148 22.28 -0.78 -1.80
CA GLY A 148 21.12 -0.29 -1.05
C GLY A 148 20.24 0.69 -1.83
N PRO A 149 19.18 1.22 -1.20
CA PRO A 149 18.21 2.11 -1.85
C PRO A 149 18.71 3.56 -2.00
N GLY A 150 19.91 3.86 -1.50
CA GLY A 150 20.47 5.21 -1.38
C GLY A 150 19.97 5.95 -0.13
N HIS A 151 20.75 6.94 0.32
CA HIS A 151 20.51 7.74 1.54
C HIS A 151 19.05 8.20 1.71
N ASP A 152 18.54 9.01 0.78
CA ASP A 152 17.23 9.66 0.93
C ASP A 152 16.09 8.65 1.02
N HIS A 153 16.15 7.60 0.21
CA HIS A 153 15.13 6.54 0.20
C HIS A 153 15.22 5.66 1.45
N LEU A 154 16.43 5.38 1.95
CA LEU A 154 16.61 4.64 3.20
C LEU A 154 16.05 5.43 4.39
N VAL A 155 16.35 6.73 4.47
CA VAL A 155 15.83 7.61 5.53
C VAL A 155 14.31 7.73 5.45
N ALA A 156 13.74 7.92 4.25
CA ALA A 156 12.29 7.98 4.06
C ALA A 156 11.59 6.70 4.53
N ALA A 157 12.10 5.53 4.13
CA ALA A 157 11.54 4.23 4.54
C ALA A 157 11.69 3.99 6.05
N LEU A 158 12.82 4.40 6.64
CA LEU A 158 13.00 4.35 8.09
C LEU A 158 11.96 5.23 8.80
N ARG A 159 11.74 6.47 8.35
CA ARG A 159 10.73 7.38 8.93
C ARG A 159 9.31 6.84 8.83
N GLU A 160 8.89 6.39 7.64
CA GLU A 160 7.55 5.83 7.38
C GLU A 160 7.25 4.67 8.35
N HIS A 161 8.26 3.90 8.70
CA HIS A 161 8.14 2.77 9.60
C HIS A 161 8.53 3.07 11.06
N GLY A 162 8.61 4.35 11.44
CA GLY A 162 8.90 4.79 12.82
C GLY A 162 10.28 4.38 13.29
N PHE A 163 11.26 4.43 12.39
CA PHE A 163 12.64 3.97 12.55
C PHE A 163 12.76 2.51 13.01
N ASN A 164 11.75 1.69 12.70
CA ASN A 164 11.76 0.27 13.03
C ASN A 164 12.47 -0.52 11.92
N VAL A 165 13.74 -0.88 12.16
CA VAL A 165 14.59 -1.64 11.21
C VAL A 165 13.95 -2.96 10.77
N ALA A 166 13.21 -3.63 11.65
CA ALA A 166 12.53 -4.89 11.30
C ALA A 166 11.37 -4.69 10.32
N ARG A 167 10.64 -3.58 10.41
CA ARG A 167 9.61 -3.21 9.43
C ARG A 167 10.23 -2.73 8.12
N CYS A 168 11.27 -1.91 8.20
CA CYS A 168 12.02 -1.43 7.04
C CYS A 168 12.64 -2.59 6.22
N ALA A 169 13.16 -3.61 6.90
CA ALA A 169 13.68 -4.82 6.23
C ALA A 169 12.59 -5.60 5.48
N ARG A 170 11.38 -5.69 6.05
CA ARG A 170 10.23 -6.32 5.38
C ARG A 170 9.78 -5.52 4.17
N TYR A 171 9.76 -4.19 4.26
CA TYR A 171 9.42 -3.29 3.15
C TYR A 171 10.34 -3.52 1.94
N PHE A 172 11.65 -3.53 2.16
CA PHE A 172 12.64 -3.78 1.10
C PHE A 172 12.79 -5.26 0.71
N SER A 173 12.08 -6.18 1.37
CA SER A 173 12.22 -7.63 1.17
C SER A 173 13.66 -8.15 1.35
N VAL A 174 14.37 -7.59 2.33
CA VAL A 174 15.75 -7.93 2.69
C VAL A 174 15.86 -8.39 4.15
N SER A 175 17.04 -8.86 4.55
CA SER A 175 17.28 -9.18 5.96
C SER A 175 17.50 -7.89 6.77
N ARG A 176 17.24 -7.95 8.08
CA ARG A 176 17.59 -6.83 8.99
C ARG A 176 19.07 -6.47 8.93
N ARG A 177 19.92 -7.48 8.71
CA ARG A 177 21.37 -7.32 8.56
C ARG A 177 21.73 -6.45 7.34
N ASP A 178 20.99 -6.57 6.25
CA ASP A 178 21.20 -5.72 5.06
C ASP A 178 20.84 -4.26 5.35
N VAL A 179 19.75 -4.03 6.07
CA VAL A 179 19.35 -2.66 6.47
C VAL A 179 20.36 -2.03 7.43
N TYR A 180 20.86 -2.78 8.42
CA TYR A 180 21.93 -2.29 9.31
C TYR A 180 23.20 -1.96 8.52
N ARG A 181 23.60 -2.81 7.56
CA ARG A 181 24.73 -2.52 6.68
C ARG A 181 24.52 -1.22 5.89
N TRP A 182 23.33 -0.98 5.35
CA TRP A 182 23.06 0.26 4.62
C TRP A 182 23.05 1.50 5.53
N ILE A 183 22.54 1.38 6.76
CA ILE A 183 22.59 2.44 7.78
C ILE A 183 24.05 2.82 8.07
N GLU A 184 24.93 1.82 8.26
CA GLU A 184 26.36 2.04 8.46
C GLU A 184 27.02 2.66 7.23
N ALA A 185 26.73 2.15 6.03
CA ALA A 185 27.30 2.64 4.78
C ALA A 185 26.91 4.10 4.47
N GLU A 186 25.69 4.49 4.85
CA GLU A 186 25.15 5.84 4.68
C GLU A 186 25.43 6.76 5.89
N ALA A 187 26.19 6.28 6.89
CA ALA A 187 26.53 6.99 8.12
C ALA A 187 25.30 7.58 8.86
N LEU A 188 24.20 6.81 8.91
CA LEU A 188 22.95 7.24 9.54
C LEU A 188 22.97 7.00 11.06
N ASP A 189 22.81 8.07 11.83
CA ASP A 189 22.54 8.00 13.27
C ASP A 189 21.03 7.94 13.51
N LEU A 190 20.52 6.73 13.80
CA LEU A 190 19.09 6.53 14.03
C LEU A 190 18.58 7.22 15.30
N GLU A 191 19.41 7.34 16.34
CA GLU A 191 19.00 7.97 17.59
C GLU A 191 18.93 9.48 17.41
N ALA A 192 19.93 10.08 16.75
CA ALA A 192 19.86 11.50 16.38
C ALA A 192 18.65 11.83 15.48
N LEU A 193 18.34 10.97 14.49
CA LEU A 193 17.18 11.16 13.62
C LEU A 193 15.84 11.02 14.36
N ARG A 194 15.76 10.11 15.35
CA ARG A 194 14.59 9.97 16.23
C ARG A 194 14.44 11.18 17.13
N ASP A 195 15.53 11.61 17.76
CA ASP A 195 15.56 12.75 18.66
C ASP A 195 15.20 14.05 17.93
N ASP A 196 15.69 14.26 16.71
CA ASP A 196 15.33 15.40 15.86
C ASP A 196 13.83 15.45 15.60
N ARG A 197 13.21 14.31 15.27
CA ARG A 197 11.76 14.22 15.02
C ARG A 197 10.96 14.47 16.30
N VAL A 198 11.37 13.88 17.42
CA VAL A 198 10.70 14.08 18.72
C VAL A 198 10.78 15.55 19.13
N ARG A 199 11.97 16.16 19.10
CA ARG A 199 12.18 17.57 19.42
C ARG A 199 11.36 18.51 18.54
N LEU A 200 11.31 18.22 17.24
CA LEU A 200 10.49 18.99 16.30
C LEU A 200 8.99 18.89 16.65
N THR A 201 8.51 17.68 16.92
CA THR A 201 7.10 17.43 17.24
C THR A 201 6.72 18.12 18.55
N GLU A 202 7.51 17.95 19.61
CA GLU A 202 7.28 18.59 20.91
C GLU A 202 7.33 20.12 20.83
N ALA A 203 8.27 20.67 20.05
CA ALA A 203 8.38 22.11 19.85
C ALA A 203 7.17 22.68 19.10
N LEU A 204 6.68 21.97 18.08
CA LEU A 204 5.49 22.36 17.32
C LEU A 204 4.21 22.26 18.16
N GLU A 205 4.06 21.21 18.97
CA GLU A 205 2.93 21.05 19.90
C GLU A 205 2.91 22.17 20.95
N ARG A 206 4.06 22.45 21.59
CA ARG A 206 4.17 23.53 22.59
C ARG A 206 3.98 24.92 21.99
N ALA A 207 4.30 25.09 20.71
CA ALA A 207 4.09 26.32 19.98
C ALA A 207 2.63 26.51 19.50
N GLY A 208 1.79 25.46 19.55
CA GLY A 208 0.47 25.44 18.94
C GLY A 208 0.56 25.58 17.41
N GLY A 209 1.44 24.81 16.78
CA GLY A 209 1.66 24.79 15.33
C GLY A 209 2.48 25.95 14.76
N ARG A 210 2.66 27.05 15.51
CA ARG A 210 3.36 28.24 15.03
C ARG A 210 4.86 27.98 14.84
N ALA A 211 5.28 27.82 13.59
CA ALA A 211 6.67 27.49 13.22
C ALA A 211 7.71 28.49 13.78
N THR A 212 7.39 29.79 13.86
CA THR A 212 8.31 30.80 14.42
C THR A 212 8.57 30.57 15.91
N VAL A 213 7.55 30.17 16.68
CA VAL A 213 7.68 29.92 18.13
C VAL A 213 8.38 28.58 18.38
N ALA A 214 8.10 27.56 17.56
CA ALA A 214 8.84 26.31 17.61
C ALA A 214 10.34 26.49 17.30
N ALA A 215 10.67 27.40 16.37
CA ALA A 215 12.06 27.74 16.04
C ALA A 215 12.80 28.37 17.23
N GLU A 216 12.15 29.30 17.94
CA GLU A 216 12.69 29.90 19.17
C GLU A 216 12.89 28.86 20.28
N LEU A 217 11.92 27.96 20.48
CA LEU A 217 12.02 26.88 21.49
C LEU A 217 13.15 25.90 21.19
N MET A 218 13.43 25.63 19.92
CA MET A 218 14.51 24.75 19.48
C MET A 218 15.86 25.46 19.34
N GLY A 219 15.90 26.80 19.41
CA GLY A 219 17.12 27.59 19.19
C GLY A 219 17.65 27.51 17.76
N VAL A 220 16.77 27.34 16.77
CA VAL A 220 17.12 27.20 15.34
C VAL A 220 16.43 28.26 14.48
N ASP A 221 16.91 28.45 13.25
CA ASP A 221 16.23 29.33 12.29
C ASP A 221 14.87 28.78 11.85
N ARG A 222 13.89 29.67 11.64
CA ARG A 222 12.53 29.30 11.18
C ARG A 222 12.53 28.48 9.89
N LYS A 223 13.45 28.72 8.95
CA LYS A 223 13.57 27.92 7.71
C LYS A 223 14.01 26.49 8.00
N THR A 224 14.71 26.26 9.10
CA THR A 224 15.10 24.91 9.54
C THR A 224 13.87 24.13 10.02
N ILE A 225 12.94 24.77 10.74
CA ILE A 225 11.67 24.15 11.13
C ILE A 225 10.83 23.77 9.91
N TYR A 226 10.66 24.65 8.93
CA TYR A 226 9.92 24.31 7.70
C TYR A 226 10.58 23.14 6.94
N ARG A 227 11.91 23.16 6.83
CA ARG A 227 12.65 22.09 6.16
C ARG A 227 12.52 20.77 6.91
N MET A 228 12.58 20.79 8.25
CA MET A 228 12.39 19.62 9.08
C MET A 228 10.94 19.12 9.00
N ALA A 229 9.94 19.99 9.09
CA ALA A 229 8.52 19.62 8.97
C ALA A 229 8.21 19.00 7.60
N GLN A 230 8.69 19.60 6.51
CA GLN A 230 8.56 19.05 5.16
C GLN A 230 9.26 17.69 5.03
N ARG A 231 10.45 17.55 5.62
CA ARG A 231 11.25 16.32 5.63
C ARG A 231 10.60 15.19 6.45
N GLU A 232 9.91 15.54 7.53
CA GLU A 232 9.20 14.61 8.41
C GLU A 232 7.73 14.40 8.00
N GLY A 233 7.23 15.08 6.96
CA GLY A 233 5.85 14.98 6.48
C GLY A 233 4.81 15.58 7.45
N ILE A 234 5.22 16.53 8.29
CA ILE A 234 4.36 17.21 9.26
C ILE A 234 3.70 18.40 8.57
N ASP A 235 2.37 18.36 8.48
CA ASP A 235 1.58 19.48 7.99
C ASP A 235 1.42 20.53 9.09
N LEU A 236 2.06 21.69 8.89
CA LEU A 236 2.03 22.79 9.84
C LEU A 236 0.65 23.48 9.89
N GLU A 237 -0.12 23.46 8.79
CA GLU A 237 -1.46 24.09 8.74
C GLU A 237 -2.48 23.32 9.58
N VAL A 238 -2.28 22.00 9.73
CA VAL A 238 -3.11 21.14 10.60
C VAL A 238 -2.86 21.44 12.07
N LEU A 239 -1.65 21.87 12.42
CA LEU A 239 -1.23 22.14 13.81
C LEU A 239 -1.50 23.59 14.25
N GLU A 240 -1.73 24.53 13.34
CA GLU A 240 -2.03 25.95 13.63
C GLU A 240 -3.50 26.22 14.04
N ARG A 241 -4.34 25.18 14.15
CA ARG A 241 -5.75 25.26 14.61
C ARG A 241 -5.90 25.06 16.10
#